data_AF-A0A820D669-F1
#
_entry.id   AF-A0A820D669-F1
#
_cell.length_a   1.000
_cell.length_b   1.000
_cell.length_c   1.000
_cell.angle_alpha   90.00
_cell.angle_beta   90.00
_cell.angle_gamma   90.00
#
_symmetry.space_group_name_H-M   'P 1'
#
loop_
_entity.id
_entity.type
_entity.pdbx_description
1 polymer ?
#
loop_
_entity_poly.entity_id
_entity_poly.type
_entity_poly.pdbx_seq_one_letter_code
_entity_poly.pdbx_strand_id
1 'polypeptide(L)'
;MTENRFSVDYAKLGTSACKKCKTKIAKGEIRIAKVTPSPFSEGDTMKIYHHVACIFDTFLNARATTKIIESSTDLDGWLNIMPVEREIILEQIKRVQEAKANKVTTKSPVKKAPKSTPAERPKQTIVTPTKKISTPITKVDDDDDDESTIDNDDIKILDKETSKEETTDGIHIPLNDDPKHPDNSFRQFRGLCTKIAETNGHLAKTSLVQDFITYGIDGDSYKGNLSLLFHLLLPSKGYKSIIYNLKSKQLCKLFSIIFCENVNAMIQKCEESGDVAETISDFYSSSTHVKPPPKTMLSNYDVDKFLHELAQLTREQDQIPLLRKITEKSTVNDLRMFIRLIQKDLKINAGPKHIIESLGTNAYESFQATNDLKSFIKRYLEHKTSVDNGSQINKQLSIKIELMTPVHPMLAEPCKSVDFAFKRCPNGFYAEIKYDGERLQLHKDRTNKFKFFSRSLKSVTENKIDQISQYVSKAFPKGESMILDGEILLVDRKTKKPLPFGTLGVHKKKEFSEANEAFFIFDCLYYNGETLLHLKFYIQPSCERFDSKINV
;
A
#
# COMPACT_ATOMS: atom_id res chain seq x y z
N MET A 1 -25.07 -3.58 28.07
CA MET A 1 -24.30 -4.82 27.84
C MET A 1 -22.95 -4.62 28.50
N THR A 2 -22.36 -5.66 29.11
CA THR A 2 -21.17 -5.54 29.97
C THR A 2 -20.00 -4.84 29.29
N GLU A 3 -19.40 -3.84 29.95
CA GLU A 3 -18.26 -3.06 29.44
C GLU A 3 -16.91 -3.83 29.51
N ASN A 4 -16.98 -5.15 29.46
CA ASN A 4 -15.84 -6.02 29.72
C ASN A 4 -14.85 -5.96 28.56
N ARG A 5 -13.62 -5.50 28.85
CA ARG A 5 -12.55 -5.36 27.86
C ARG A 5 -11.89 -6.70 27.49
N PHE A 6 -12.34 -7.81 28.05
CA PHE A 6 -11.79 -9.14 27.80
C PHE A 6 -12.90 -10.18 27.65
N SER A 7 -12.68 -11.17 26.76
CA SER A 7 -13.57 -12.31 26.61
C SER A 7 -12.77 -13.60 26.44
N VAL A 8 -13.27 -14.72 26.96
CA VAL A 8 -12.66 -16.05 26.83
C VAL A 8 -13.54 -16.97 25.97
N ASP A 9 -12.93 -17.70 25.04
CA ASP A 9 -13.60 -18.71 24.21
C ASP A 9 -12.63 -19.80 23.73
N TYR A 10 -13.19 -20.87 23.16
CA TYR A 10 -12.42 -21.89 22.43
C TYR A 10 -12.22 -21.49 20.97
N ALA A 11 -11.03 -21.76 20.43
CA ALA A 11 -10.72 -21.50 19.03
C ALA A 11 -11.51 -22.40 18.06
N LYS A 12 -12.62 -21.89 17.51
CA LYS A 12 -13.55 -22.66 16.65
C LYS A 12 -12.92 -23.25 15.37
N LEU A 13 -11.94 -22.58 14.78
CA LEU A 13 -11.39 -22.90 13.44
C LEU A 13 -9.85 -23.04 13.40
N GLY A 14 -9.13 -22.80 14.50
CA GLY A 14 -7.66 -22.84 14.51
C GLY A 14 -6.95 -21.73 13.68
N THR A 15 -7.70 -20.74 13.19
CA THR A 15 -7.19 -19.68 12.30
C THR A 15 -6.69 -18.43 13.01
N SER A 16 -7.03 -18.25 14.30
CA SER A 16 -6.57 -17.11 15.10
C SER A 16 -5.10 -17.25 15.51
N ALA A 17 -4.30 -16.23 15.24
CA ALA A 17 -2.92 -16.14 15.75
C ALA A 17 -2.88 -15.35 17.07
N CYS A 18 -2.04 -15.79 18.01
CA CYS A 18 -1.79 -15.07 19.25
C CYS A 18 -1.02 -13.76 18.99
N LYS A 19 -1.54 -12.63 19.46
CA LYS A 19 -0.92 -11.32 19.23
C LYS A 19 0.49 -11.18 19.84
N LYS A 20 0.81 -11.90 20.94
CA LYS A 20 2.15 -11.93 21.56
C LYS A 20 3.14 -12.75 20.74
N CYS A 21 3.02 -14.08 20.75
CA CYS A 21 4.01 -15.00 20.16
C CYS A 21 3.83 -15.28 18.65
N LYS A 22 2.78 -14.74 18.00
CA LYS A 22 2.45 -14.89 16.57
C LYS A 22 2.09 -16.29 16.10
N THR A 23 2.25 -17.33 16.91
CA THR A 23 1.82 -18.71 16.57
C THR A 23 0.28 -18.80 16.49
N LYS A 24 -0.21 -19.75 15.68
CA LYS A 24 -1.64 -20.07 15.60
C LYS A 24 -2.10 -20.78 16.87
N ILE A 25 -3.28 -20.40 17.34
CA ILE A 25 -4.01 -21.06 18.43
C ILE A 25 -4.76 -22.25 17.81
N ALA A 26 -4.57 -23.46 18.32
CA ALA A 26 -5.11 -24.69 17.73
C ALA A 26 -6.64 -24.78 17.84
N LYS A 27 -7.29 -25.53 16.94
CA LYS A 27 -8.75 -25.73 17.01
C LYS A 27 -9.11 -26.46 18.31
N GLY A 28 -10.05 -25.89 19.08
CA GLY A 28 -10.45 -26.42 20.39
C GLY A 28 -9.60 -25.94 21.57
N GLU A 29 -8.53 -25.20 21.33
CA GLU A 29 -7.70 -24.62 22.41
C GLU A 29 -8.36 -23.38 23.01
N ILE A 30 -8.23 -23.21 24.34
CA ILE A 30 -8.71 -22.03 25.07
C ILE A 30 -7.88 -20.78 24.78
N ARG A 31 -8.56 -19.65 24.57
CA ARG A 31 -7.92 -18.36 24.26
C ARG A 31 -8.65 -17.19 24.91
N ILE A 32 -7.90 -16.13 25.16
CA ILE A 32 -8.41 -14.88 25.72
C ILE A 32 -8.26 -13.77 24.67
N ALA A 33 -9.35 -13.07 24.39
CA ALA A 33 -9.37 -11.90 23.53
C ALA A 33 -9.40 -10.62 24.36
N LYS A 34 -8.59 -9.64 23.97
CA LYS A 34 -8.79 -8.24 24.36
C LYS A 34 -9.74 -7.59 23.37
N VAL A 35 -10.82 -6.99 23.86
CA VAL A 35 -11.79 -6.23 23.08
C VAL A 35 -11.27 -4.80 22.94
N THR A 36 -11.11 -4.33 21.70
CA THR A 36 -10.69 -2.95 21.39
C THR A 36 -11.66 -2.34 20.38
N PRO A 37 -11.80 -1.00 20.33
CA PRO A 37 -12.50 -0.34 19.22
C PRO A 37 -11.92 -0.79 17.87
N SER A 38 -12.79 -0.97 16.88
CA SER A 38 -12.40 -1.27 15.50
C SER A 38 -11.76 -0.03 14.86
N PRO A 39 -10.54 -0.11 14.31
CA PRO A 39 -9.95 0.98 13.55
C PRO A 39 -10.56 1.10 12.13
N PHE A 40 -11.51 0.22 11.78
CA PHE A 40 -12.15 0.15 10.46
C PHE A 40 -13.62 0.60 10.46
N SER A 41 -14.20 0.86 11.64
CA SER A 41 -15.63 1.16 11.79
C SER A 41 -15.90 1.83 13.13
N GLU A 42 -16.44 3.06 13.11
CA GLU A 42 -16.80 3.78 14.34
C GLU A 42 -17.90 3.02 15.11
N GLY A 43 -17.70 2.85 16.43
CA GLY A 43 -18.64 2.17 17.32
C GLY A 43 -18.55 0.63 17.35
N ASP A 44 -18.02 -0.03 16.33
CA ASP A 44 -17.83 -1.49 16.32
C ASP A 44 -16.55 -1.90 17.09
N THR A 45 -16.51 -3.14 17.61
CA THR A 45 -15.35 -3.66 18.37
C THR A 45 -14.68 -4.85 17.69
N MET A 46 -13.37 -4.99 17.89
CA MET A 46 -12.57 -6.10 17.40
C MET A 46 -11.95 -6.92 18.55
N LYS A 47 -11.79 -8.23 18.34
CA LYS A 47 -11.19 -9.17 19.30
C LYS A 47 -9.74 -9.48 18.94
N ILE A 48 -8.80 -9.15 19.83
CA ILE A 48 -7.37 -9.44 19.68
C ILE A 48 -7.02 -10.67 20.55
N TYR A 49 -6.90 -11.83 19.92
CA TYR A 49 -6.70 -13.12 20.59
C TYR A 49 -5.27 -13.38 21.08
N HIS A 50 -5.16 -14.11 22.18
CA HIS A 50 -3.93 -14.57 22.80
C HIS A 50 -4.12 -15.98 23.40
N HIS A 51 -3.05 -16.79 23.47
CA HIS A 51 -3.01 -17.92 24.41
C HIS A 51 -3.13 -17.39 25.85
N VAL A 52 -3.65 -18.21 26.77
CA VAL A 52 -3.84 -17.84 28.19
C VAL A 52 -2.53 -17.34 28.82
N ALA A 53 -1.47 -18.15 28.87
CA ALA A 53 -0.18 -17.72 29.43
C ALA A 53 0.37 -16.44 28.74
N CYS A 54 0.18 -16.33 27.42
CA CYS A 54 0.66 -15.18 26.66
C CYS A 54 0.02 -13.85 27.08
N ILE A 55 -1.28 -13.80 27.42
CA ILE A 55 -1.90 -12.53 27.82
C ILE A 55 -1.46 -12.13 29.24
N PHE A 56 -1.41 -13.08 30.18
CA PHE A 56 -0.99 -12.81 31.56
C PHE A 56 0.47 -12.35 31.66
N ASP A 57 1.37 -12.90 30.83
CA ASP A 57 2.73 -12.38 30.72
C ASP A 57 2.78 -10.91 30.24
N THR A 58 1.82 -10.44 29.42
CA THR A 58 1.77 -9.00 29.06
C THR A 58 1.38 -8.11 30.24
N PHE A 59 0.61 -8.65 31.20
CA PHE A 59 0.19 -7.92 32.40
C PHE A 59 1.32 -7.76 33.43
N LEU A 60 2.29 -8.69 33.47
CA LEU A 60 3.49 -8.59 34.32
C LEU A 60 4.35 -7.35 34.01
N ASN A 61 4.32 -6.89 32.75
CA ASN A 61 5.06 -5.74 32.23
C ASN A 61 4.17 -4.53 31.89
N ALA A 62 2.87 -4.60 32.18
CA ALA A 62 1.94 -3.51 31.93
C ALA A 62 2.14 -2.36 32.93
N ARG A 63 1.96 -1.12 32.48
CA ARG A 63 1.97 0.08 33.34
C ARG A 63 0.84 -0.02 34.38
N ALA A 64 1.03 0.54 35.57
CA ALA A 64 0.05 0.47 36.67
C ALA A 64 -1.37 0.94 36.29
N THR A 65 -1.49 1.91 35.38
CA THR A 65 -2.77 2.44 34.87
C THR A 65 -3.45 1.56 33.80
N THR A 66 -2.85 0.42 33.42
CA THR A 66 -3.41 -0.48 32.41
C THR A 66 -4.43 -1.42 33.05
N LYS A 67 -5.71 -1.36 32.63
CA LYS A 67 -6.69 -2.39 33.03
C LYS A 67 -6.17 -3.79 32.62
N ILE A 68 -6.12 -4.71 33.59
CA ILE A 68 -5.78 -6.12 33.43
C ILE A 68 -7.00 -6.99 33.78
N ILE A 69 -6.85 -8.31 33.74
CA ILE A 69 -7.83 -9.26 34.31
C ILE A 69 -7.44 -9.48 35.78
N GLU A 70 -8.33 -9.15 36.71
CA GLU A 70 -8.10 -9.25 38.16
C GLU A 70 -9.00 -10.33 38.79
N SER A 71 -10.07 -10.72 38.10
CA SER A 71 -11.09 -11.65 38.55
C SER A 71 -11.71 -12.43 37.38
N SER A 72 -12.45 -13.49 37.67
CA SER A 72 -13.23 -14.22 36.66
C SER A 72 -14.40 -13.39 36.09
N THR A 73 -14.87 -12.37 36.80
CA THR A 73 -15.95 -11.47 36.33
C THR A 73 -15.53 -10.51 35.23
N ASP A 74 -14.22 -10.31 35.03
CA ASP A 74 -13.67 -9.47 33.94
C ASP A 74 -13.71 -10.17 32.56
N LEU A 75 -14.09 -11.45 32.51
CA LEU A 75 -14.07 -12.32 31.34
C LEU A 75 -15.46 -12.65 30.82
N ASP A 76 -15.89 -11.97 29.76
CA ASP A 76 -17.09 -12.36 29.01
C ASP A 76 -16.92 -13.79 28.44
N GLY A 77 -17.91 -14.66 28.67
CA GLY A 77 -17.88 -16.06 28.24
C GLY A 77 -17.36 -17.06 29.26
N TRP A 78 -16.96 -16.63 30.47
CA TRP A 78 -16.44 -17.48 31.55
C TRP A 78 -17.26 -18.75 31.82
N LEU A 79 -18.59 -18.64 31.84
CA LEU A 79 -19.52 -19.75 32.10
C LEU A 79 -19.44 -20.89 31.06
N ASN A 80 -18.88 -20.63 29.88
CA ASN A 80 -18.77 -21.61 28.79
C ASN A 80 -17.44 -22.40 28.79
N ILE A 81 -16.53 -22.11 29.73
CA ILE A 81 -15.23 -22.77 29.85
C ILE A 81 -15.32 -23.96 30.80
N MET A 82 -14.61 -25.07 30.54
CA MET A 82 -14.57 -26.24 31.41
C MET A 82 -13.91 -25.93 32.77
N PRO A 83 -14.35 -26.53 33.90
CA PRO A 83 -13.81 -26.25 35.23
C PRO A 83 -12.28 -26.37 35.34
N VAL A 84 -11.70 -27.40 34.75
CA VAL A 84 -10.23 -27.64 34.74
C VAL A 84 -9.46 -26.48 34.10
N GLU A 85 -10.00 -25.86 33.04
CA GLU A 85 -9.35 -24.73 32.37
C GLU A 85 -9.64 -23.39 33.05
N ARG A 86 -10.72 -23.30 33.84
CA ARG A 86 -10.96 -22.16 34.73
C ARG A 86 -9.88 -22.09 35.81
N GLU A 87 -9.47 -23.22 36.38
CA GLU A 87 -8.36 -23.29 37.35
C GLU A 87 -7.04 -22.78 36.76
N ILE A 88 -6.72 -23.15 35.51
CA ILE A 88 -5.53 -22.64 34.79
C ILE A 88 -5.56 -21.10 34.67
N ILE A 89 -6.73 -20.51 34.39
CA ILE A 89 -6.86 -19.04 34.30
C ILE A 89 -6.76 -18.39 35.69
N LEU A 90 -7.39 -18.96 36.71
CA LEU A 90 -7.33 -18.44 38.10
C LEU A 90 -5.89 -18.45 38.63
N GLU A 91 -5.12 -19.50 38.36
CA GLU A 91 -3.71 -19.57 38.74
C GLU A 91 -2.86 -18.50 38.04
N GLN A 92 -3.13 -18.20 36.77
CA GLN A 92 -2.44 -17.09 36.08
C GLN A 92 -2.85 -15.69 36.60
N ILE A 93 -4.11 -15.51 37.04
CA ILE A 93 -4.54 -14.28 37.73
C ILE A 93 -3.74 -14.09 39.02
N LYS A 94 -3.71 -15.14 39.87
CA LYS A 94 -2.97 -15.15 41.14
C LYS A 94 -1.47 -14.86 40.94
N ARG A 95 -0.82 -15.54 39.98
CA ARG A 95 0.58 -15.30 39.59
C ARG A 95 0.85 -13.83 39.23
N VAL A 96 -0.07 -13.15 38.54
CA VAL A 96 0.08 -11.72 38.18
C VAL A 96 -0.15 -10.80 39.38
N GLN A 97 -1.09 -11.14 40.28
CA GLN A 97 -1.33 -10.38 41.51
C GLN A 97 -0.11 -10.44 42.45
N GLU A 98 0.42 -11.63 42.73
CA GLU A 98 1.62 -11.83 43.56
C GLU A 98 2.84 -11.10 42.98
N ALA A 99 3.09 -11.24 41.68
CA ALA A 99 4.20 -10.57 40.99
C ALA A 99 4.06 -9.03 40.98
N LYS A 100 2.85 -8.48 41.05
CA LYS A 100 2.61 -7.04 41.21
C LYS A 100 2.77 -6.57 42.65
N ALA A 101 2.29 -7.34 43.64
CA ALA A 101 2.47 -7.04 45.06
C ALA A 101 3.98 -6.93 45.42
N ASN A 102 4.78 -7.90 44.96
CA ASN A 102 6.23 -7.92 45.18
C ASN A 102 7.01 -6.79 44.48
N LYS A 103 6.42 -6.11 43.49
CA LYS A 103 7.00 -4.91 42.84
C LYS A 103 6.72 -3.61 43.60
N VAL A 104 5.79 -3.60 44.56
CA VAL A 104 5.44 -2.42 45.37
C VAL A 104 6.37 -2.30 46.60
N THR A 105 6.78 -3.44 47.18
CA THR A 105 7.59 -3.49 48.41
C THR A 105 9.08 -3.15 48.20
N THR A 106 9.58 -3.07 46.97
CA THR A 106 11.01 -2.94 46.64
C THR A 106 11.46 -1.52 46.24
N LYS A 107 10.69 -0.47 46.58
CA LYS A 107 11.09 0.93 46.39
C LYS A 107 11.35 1.67 47.70
N SER A 108 12.62 1.75 48.08
CA SER A 108 13.16 2.75 49.00
C SER A 108 14.51 3.26 48.44
N PRO A 109 14.85 4.55 48.60
CA PRO A 109 16.05 5.13 47.98
C PRO A 109 17.29 5.04 48.89
N VAL A 110 18.50 4.87 48.33
CA VAL A 110 19.77 5.57 48.71
C VAL A 110 21.03 5.08 47.95
N LYS A 111 21.83 6.09 47.53
CA LYS A 111 23.29 6.22 47.19
C LYS A 111 24.25 5.02 46.90
N LYS A 112 24.93 5.14 45.75
CA LYS A 112 26.38 4.94 45.40
C LYS A 112 27.21 3.69 45.88
N ALA A 113 27.65 2.91 44.86
CA ALA A 113 29.01 2.40 44.59
C ALA A 113 29.66 1.29 45.48
N PRO A 114 30.76 0.61 45.07
CA PRO A 114 31.03 -0.04 43.77
C PRO A 114 31.69 -1.46 43.85
N LYS A 115 31.76 -2.19 42.71
CA LYS A 115 32.64 -3.35 42.36
C LYS A 115 32.60 -4.64 43.22
N SER A 116 32.32 -5.79 42.58
CA SER A 116 33.28 -6.93 42.45
C SER A 116 32.69 -8.13 41.67
N THR A 117 33.50 -8.72 40.80
CA THR A 117 33.47 -10.13 40.33
C THR A 117 34.34 -10.98 41.29
N PRO A 118 34.26 -12.34 41.38
CA PRO A 118 34.33 -13.27 40.21
C PRO A 118 33.65 -14.66 40.31
N ALA A 119 33.77 -15.44 39.22
CA ALA A 119 33.73 -16.93 39.13
C ALA A 119 32.40 -17.65 39.49
N GLU A 120 32.09 -18.89 39.05
CA GLU A 120 32.75 -19.84 38.13
C GLU A 120 31.72 -20.75 37.39
N ARG A 121 32.18 -21.68 36.52
CA ARG A 121 31.34 -22.69 35.82
C ARG A 121 31.23 -24.00 36.62
N PRO A 122 30.33 -24.92 36.23
CA PRO A 122 30.75 -26.07 35.39
C PRO A 122 29.78 -26.30 34.21
N LYS A 123 30.20 -26.36 32.94
CA LYS A 123 30.87 -27.49 32.24
C LYS A 123 30.16 -28.85 32.41
N GLN A 124 29.48 -29.29 31.36
CA GLN A 124 29.50 -30.69 30.92
C GLN A 124 29.89 -30.74 29.44
N THR A 125 30.58 -31.82 29.07
CA THR A 125 31.24 -32.04 27.77
C THR A 125 30.80 -33.39 27.21
N ILE A 126 30.47 -33.46 25.92
CA ILE A 126 30.56 -34.71 25.14
C ILE A 126 31.30 -34.41 23.83
N VAL A 127 32.06 -35.42 23.38
CA VAL A 127 33.19 -35.34 22.46
C VAL A 127 32.80 -35.69 21.02
N THR A 128 33.45 -35.04 20.05
CA THR A 128 33.44 -35.38 18.61
C THR A 128 34.47 -36.48 18.28
N PRO A 129 34.25 -37.22 17.17
CA PRO A 129 35.35 -37.79 16.40
C PRO A 129 35.50 -37.08 15.04
N THR A 130 36.67 -36.51 14.78
CA THR A 130 37.11 -35.99 13.49
C THR A 130 37.74 -37.08 12.61
N LYS A 131 37.66 -36.94 11.28
CA LYS A 131 38.75 -37.36 10.38
C LYS A 131 38.94 -36.34 9.24
N LYS A 132 40.22 -36.02 8.96
CA LYS A 132 40.71 -35.19 7.85
C LYS A 132 40.97 -36.04 6.60
N ILE A 133 41.44 -35.36 5.54
CA ILE A 133 42.16 -35.80 4.31
C ILE A 133 41.36 -35.31 3.09
N SER A 134 41.86 -34.62 2.07
CA SER A 134 43.04 -33.80 1.73
C SER A 134 42.89 -33.45 0.23
N THR A 135 43.34 -32.29 -0.24
CA THR A 135 43.44 -31.99 -1.69
C THR A 135 44.65 -32.69 -2.32
N PRO A 136 44.65 -32.85 -3.66
CA PRO A 136 45.70 -32.19 -4.47
C PRO A 136 45.19 -31.60 -5.82
N ILE A 137 46.13 -31.06 -6.62
CA ILE A 137 45.96 -30.20 -7.80
C ILE A 137 46.57 -30.86 -9.06
N THR A 138 45.91 -30.73 -10.22
CA THR A 138 46.46 -30.69 -11.61
C THR A 138 45.45 -29.88 -12.47
N LYS A 139 45.72 -28.88 -13.31
CA LYS A 139 46.76 -28.54 -14.33
C LYS A 139 46.50 -29.09 -15.74
N VAL A 140 46.11 -28.16 -16.65
CA VAL A 140 46.46 -27.91 -18.10
C VAL A 140 46.19 -29.11 -19.06
N ASP A 141 45.86 -29.04 -20.36
CA ASP A 141 46.00 -28.07 -21.46
C ASP A 141 44.81 -28.23 -22.47
N ASP A 142 44.56 -27.48 -23.58
CA ASP A 142 44.59 -26.04 -23.96
C ASP A 142 43.84 -25.89 -25.37
N ASP A 143 44.27 -25.00 -26.30
CA ASP A 143 43.92 -24.80 -27.76
C ASP A 143 42.61 -24.10 -28.31
N ASP A 144 42.88 -23.07 -29.14
CA ASP A 144 42.29 -22.53 -30.40
C ASP A 144 40.91 -21.80 -30.54
N ASP A 145 41.01 -20.51 -30.90
CA ASP A 145 40.48 -19.77 -32.09
C ASP A 145 39.40 -20.46 -32.98
N ASP A 146 38.41 -19.80 -33.58
CA ASP A 146 38.52 -18.57 -34.41
C ASP A 146 37.14 -17.92 -34.70
N GLU A 147 37.20 -16.76 -35.34
CA GLU A 147 36.16 -15.82 -35.75
C GLU A 147 35.36 -16.26 -37.00
N SER A 148 34.13 -15.74 -37.18
CA SER A 148 33.68 -15.25 -38.51
C SER A 148 32.30 -14.57 -38.46
N THR A 149 32.29 -13.31 -38.89
CA THR A 149 31.13 -12.48 -39.23
C THR A 149 30.57 -12.82 -40.62
N ILE A 150 29.26 -12.68 -40.83
CA ILE A 150 28.68 -12.34 -42.15
C ILE A 150 27.60 -11.26 -42.01
N ASP A 151 27.99 -10.08 -42.50
CA ASP A 151 27.25 -8.89 -42.96
C ASP A 151 26.18 -9.22 -44.06
N ASN A 152 25.27 -8.37 -44.58
CA ASN A 152 24.89 -6.95 -44.36
C ASN A 152 23.53 -6.66 -45.08
N ASP A 153 23.04 -5.43 -44.94
CA ASP A 153 22.20 -4.67 -45.91
C ASP A 153 20.75 -5.19 -46.23
N ASP A 154 19.78 -4.35 -46.64
CA ASP A 154 19.76 -2.91 -46.92
C ASP A 154 18.36 -2.32 -46.64
N ILE A 155 18.25 -0.99 -46.51
CA ILE A 155 17.22 -0.10 -47.11
C ILE A 155 17.41 1.33 -46.58
N LYS A 156 17.82 2.22 -47.48
CA LYS A 156 17.88 3.68 -47.30
C LYS A 156 16.51 4.32 -47.56
N ILE A 157 16.09 5.29 -46.73
CA ILE A 157 15.17 6.35 -47.18
C ILE A 157 15.66 7.72 -46.69
N LEU A 158 15.64 8.66 -47.64
CA LEU A 158 16.16 10.03 -47.61
C LEU A 158 15.60 10.96 -46.53
N ASP A 159 16.41 11.96 -46.19
CA ASP A 159 16.00 13.18 -45.49
C ASP A 159 14.88 13.94 -46.21
N LYS A 160 13.93 14.44 -45.41
CA LYS A 160 13.16 15.64 -45.73
C LYS A 160 12.80 16.36 -44.44
N GLU A 161 13.08 17.66 -44.42
CA GLU A 161 12.83 18.53 -43.26
C GLU A 161 11.35 18.53 -42.90
N THR A 162 11.02 18.15 -41.67
CA THR A 162 9.77 18.55 -41.02
C THR A 162 10.01 18.52 -39.51
N SER A 163 9.68 19.61 -38.83
CA SER A 163 9.85 19.76 -37.39
C SER A 163 9.12 18.64 -36.63
N LYS A 164 9.87 17.73 -36.01
CA LYS A 164 9.34 16.66 -35.16
C LYS A 164 9.51 17.05 -33.70
N GLU A 165 8.39 17.12 -32.99
CA GLU A 165 8.36 17.10 -31.53
C GLU A 165 8.96 15.77 -31.04
N GLU A 166 10.00 15.82 -30.20
CA GLU A 166 10.63 14.61 -29.66
C GLU A 166 9.76 14.00 -28.56
N THR A 167 9.05 12.93 -28.91
CA THR A 167 8.33 12.08 -27.95
C THR A 167 9.29 11.19 -27.16
N THR A 168 9.95 11.78 -26.17
CA THR A 168 10.51 11.00 -25.04
C THR A 168 9.46 10.89 -23.94
N ASP A 169 9.26 9.69 -23.40
CA ASP A 169 8.34 9.42 -22.28
C ASP A 169 8.99 9.87 -20.95
N GLY A 170 9.38 11.14 -20.92
CA GLY A 170 10.09 11.82 -19.83
C GLY A 170 9.16 12.69 -18.97
N ILE A 171 9.71 13.17 -17.85
CA ILE A 171 9.03 14.09 -16.94
C ILE A 171 8.66 15.37 -17.73
N HIS A 172 7.37 15.60 -17.98
CA HIS A 172 6.90 16.83 -18.59
C HIS A 172 7.06 17.98 -17.60
N ILE A 173 8.19 18.69 -17.72
CA ILE A 173 8.45 19.96 -17.05
C ILE A 173 7.53 21.00 -17.71
N PRO A 174 6.61 21.65 -16.97
CA PRO A 174 5.81 22.75 -17.51
C PRO A 174 6.72 23.86 -18.02
N LEU A 175 6.33 24.54 -19.10
CA LEU A 175 7.14 25.58 -19.78
C LEU A 175 7.63 26.74 -18.89
N ASN A 176 7.04 26.92 -17.70
CA ASN A 176 7.37 27.99 -16.74
C ASN A 176 7.97 27.48 -15.41
N ASP A 177 8.42 26.23 -15.35
CA ASP A 177 8.91 25.59 -14.12
C ASP A 177 10.44 25.53 -14.12
N ASP A 178 11.09 26.11 -13.10
CA ASP A 178 12.54 26.03 -12.93
C ASP A 178 12.91 24.90 -11.96
N PRO A 179 13.57 23.80 -12.43
CA PRO A 179 14.04 22.73 -11.55
C PRO A 179 15.01 23.16 -10.44
N LYS A 180 15.65 24.34 -10.59
CA LYS A 180 16.55 24.92 -9.60
C LYS A 180 15.85 25.87 -8.62
N HIS A 181 14.58 26.23 -8.83
CA HIS A 181 13.83 27.05 -7.88
C HIS A 181 13.82 26.38 -6.51
N PRO A 182 14.04 27.08 -5.38
CA PRO A 182 14.27 26.36 -4.14
C PRO A 182 13.01 25.68 -3.56
N ASP A 183 11.81 26.02 -4.06
CA ASP A 183 10.57 25.23 -3.85
C ASP A 183 10.68 23.79 -4.40
N ASN A 184 11.39 23.63 -5.52
CA ASN A 184 11.71 22.35 -6.14
C ASN A 184 12.90 21.64 -5.46
N SER A 185 13.50 22.21 -4.41
CA SER A 185 14.60 21.56 -3.69
C SER A 185 14.12 20.45 -2.76
N PHE A 186 14.83 19.33 -2.73
CA PHE A 186 14.45 18.19 -1.89
C PHE A 186 14.53 18.50 -0.39
N ARG A 187 15.29 19.53 0.00
CA ARG A 187 15.30 20.04 1.39
C ARG A 187 13.97 20.63 1.81
N GLN A 188 13.28 21.37 0.94
CA GLN A 188 11.98 21.95 1.28
C GLN A 188 10.90 20.87 1.32
N PHE A 189 10.92 19.92 0.38
CA PHE A 189 10.05 18.74 0.45
C PHE A 189 10.21 17.96 1.76
N ARG A 190 11.45 17.75 2.23
CA ARG A 190 11.70 17.12 3.53
C ARG A 190 11.24 17.97 4.71
N GLY A 191 11.49 19.28 4.66
CA GLY A 191 11.02 20.22 5.68
C GLY A 191 9.50 20.19 5.82
N LEU A 192 8.78 20.19 4.70
CA LEU A 192 7.33 20.00 4.65
C LEU A 192 6.92 18.65 5.25
N CYS A 193 7.52 17.54 4.83
CA CYS A 193 7.23 16.22 5.39
C CYS A 193 7.44 16.17 6.91
N THR A 194 8.54 16.74 7.43
CA THR A 194 8.81 16.81 8.87
C THR A 194 7.73 17.60 9.61
N LYS A 195 7.38 18.80 9.12
CA LYS A 195 6.29 19.62 9.69
C LYS A 195 4.95 18.87 9.70
N ILE A 196 4.59 18.16 8.62
CA ILE A 196 3.35 17.35 8.57
C ILE A 196 3.41 16.19 9.57
N ALA A 197 4.56 15.56 9.77
CA ALA A 197 4.73 14.47 10.72
C ALA A 197 4.57 14.94 12.18
N GLU A 198 5.14 16.09 12.52
CA GLU A 198 5.11 16.72 13.85
C GLU A 198 3.77 17.37 14.20
N THR A 199 3.00 17.81 13.19
CA THR A 199 1.70 18.45 13.38
C THR A 199 0.66 17.46 13.91
N ASN A 200 -0.10 17.87 14.94
CA ASN A 200 -1.22 17.10 15.47
C ASN A 200 -2.55 17.51 14.80
N GLY A 201 -3.43 16.53 14.59
CA GLY A 201 -4.73 16.73 13.95
C GLY A 201 -4.67 16.78 12.42
N HIS A 202 -5.72 16.28 11.76
CA HIS A 202 -5.74 16.16 10.30
C HIS A 202 -5.96 17.49 9.58
N LEU A 203 -6.87 18.34 10.09
CA LEU A 203 -7.14 19.66 9.51
C LEU A 203 -5.89 20.56 9.50
N ALA A 204 -5.12 20.59 10.60
CA ALA A 204 -3.89 21.37 10.68
C ALA A 204 -2.83 20.90 9.67
N LYS A 205 -2.78 19.60 9.35
CA LYS A 205 -1.92 19.08 8.27
C LYS A 205 -2.39 19.53 6.89
N THR A 206 -3.69 19.50 6.64
CA THR A 206 -4.29 20.02 5.39
C THR A 206 -3.95 21.50 5.22
N SER A 207 -4.15 22.33 6.24
CA SER A 207 -3.78 23.75 6.23
C SER A 207 -2.29 23.96 6.00
N LEU A 208 -1.41 23.19 6.65
CA LEU A 208 0.04 23.33 6.48
C LEU A 208 0.50 23.04 5.04
N VAL A 209 -0.10 22.04 4.37
CA VAL A 209 0.16 21.79 2.94
C VAL A 209 -0.43 22.92 2.09
N GLN A 210 -1.62 23.42 2.43
CA GLN A 210 -2.28 24.52 1.73
C GLN A 210 -1.42 25.80 1.78
N ASP A 211 -0.95 26.20 2.97
CA ASP A 211 -0.06 27.35 3.16
C ASP A 211 1.21 27.20 2.33
N PHE A 212 1.83 26.01 2.32
CA PHE A 212 3.04 25.75 1.54
C PHE A 212 2.83 25.91 0.03
N ILE A 213 1.69 25.46 -0.51
CA ILE A 213 1.37 25.59 -1.95
C ILE A 213 0.71 26.93 -2.31
N THR A 214 0.33 27.73 -1.33
CA THR A 214 -0.12 29.11 -1.52
C THR A 214 1.07 30.06 -1.55
N TYR A 215 1.94 30.02 -0.54
CA TYR A 215 2.98 31.03 -0.30
C TYR A 215 4.40 30.61 -0.68
N GLY A 216 4.64 29.32 -0.93
CA GLY A 216 5.99 28.81 -1.23
C GLY A 216 7.00 29.05 -0.12
N ILE A 217 8.28 29.13 -0.50
CA ILE A 217 9.39 29.49 0.40
C ILE A 217 9.57 30.99 0.62
N ASP A 218 9.13 31.82 -0.33
CA ASP A 218 9.40 33.27 -0.31
C ASP A 218 8.32 34.05 0.45
N GLY A 219 7.15 33.44 0.66
CA GLY A 219 6.02 34.04 1.33
C GLY A 219 5.00 34.64 0.37
N ASP A 220 5.32 34.74 -0.92
CA ASP A 220 4.48 35.35 -1.95
C ASP A 220 3.68 34.28 -2.70
N SER A 221 4.37 33.29 -3.27
CA SER A 221 3.73 32.29 -4.13
C SER A 221 4.59 31.04 -4.32
N TYR A 222 3.94 29.87 -4.29
CA TYR A 222 4.61 28.62 -4.65
C TYR A 222 4.91 28.59 -6.16
N LYS A 223 6.20 28.56 -6.50
CA LYS A 223 6.74 28.56 -7.87
C LYS A 223 7.34 27.21 -8.27
N GLY A 224 7.23 26.21 -7.41
CA GLY A 224 7.67 24.85 -7.70
C GLY A 224 6.65 24.03 -8.49
N ASN A 225 7.06 22.83 -8.87
CA ASN A 225 6.23 21.87 -9.59
C ASN A 225 5.17 21.25 -8.66
N LEU A 226 3.94 21.79 -8.69
CA LEU A 226 2.82 21.28 -7.88
C LEU A 226 2.55 19.79 -8.16
N SER A 227 2.67 19.38 -9.42
CA SER A 227 2.45 18.01 -9.86
C SER A 227 3.42 17.03 -9.19
N LEU A 228 4.71 17.31 -9.27
CA LEU A 228 5.79 16.54 -8.67
C LEU A 228 5.74 16.57 -7.14
N LEU A 229 5.41 17.72 -6.54
CA LEU A 229 5.21 17.82 -5.09
C LEU A 229 4.14 16.83 -4.60
N PHE A 230 2.98 16.80 -5.25
CA PHE A 230 1.90 15.87 -4.91
C PHE A 230 2.27 14.42 -5.24
N HIS A 231 3.01 14.17 -6.31
CA HIS A 231 3.54 12.84 -6.62
C HIS A 231 4.40 12.30 -5.46
N LEU A 232 5.33 13.11 -4.96
CA LEU A 232 6.27 12.72 -3.89
C LEU A 232 5.58 12.67 -2.51
N LEU A 233 4.62 13.55 -2.22
CA LEU A 233 3.82 13.50 -0.98
C LEU A 233 2.93 12.25 -0.90
N LEU A 234 2.55 11.67 -2.04
CA LEU A 234 1.64 10.53 -2.13
C LEU A 234 2.28 9.32 -2.85
N PRO A 235 3.39 8.75 -2.35
CA PRO A 235 4.16 7.71 -3.07
C PRO A 235 3.40 6.39 -3.30
N SER A 236 2.29 6.18 -2.60
CA SER A 236 1.36 5.05 -2.81
C SER A 236 0.29 5.32 -3.88
N LYS A 237 0.05 6.59 -4.24
CA LYS A 237 -0.99 7.08 -5.16
C LYS A 237 -0.47 8.01 -6.27
N GLY A 238 0.86 8.12 -6.39
CA GLY A 238 1.55 8.93 -7.39
C GLY A 238 1.32 8.49 -8.83
N TYR A 239 1.96 9.18 -9.78
CA TYR A 239 1.59 9.16 -11.19
C TYR A 239 1.66 7.81 -11.92
N LYS A 240 2.39 6.85 -11.36
CA LYS A 240 2.19 5.41 -11.63
C LYS A 240 2.36 4.68 -10.29
N SER A 241 1.73 3.51 -10.11
CA SER A 241 2.00 2.68 -8.92
C SER A 241 3.32 1.93 -9.09
N ILE A 242 4.43 2.66 -9.02
CA ILE A 242 5.80 2.18 -9.28
C ILE A 242 6.16 1.01 -8.34
N ILE A 243 6.76 -0.07 -8.85
CA ILE A 243 7.18 -1.22 -8.03
C ILE A 243 8.70 -1.35 -8.10
N TYR A 244 9.40 -0.93 -7.03
CA TYR A 244 10.85 -1.00 -6.95
C TYR A 244 11.40 -2.41 -6.66
N ASN A 245 10.54 -3.39 -6.35
CA ASN A 245 10.89 -4.75 -5.90
C ASN A 245 11.79 -4.83 -4.64
N LEU A 246 11.96 -3.71 -3.93
CA LEU A 246 12.77 -3.60 -2.71
C LEU A 246 11.91 -3.68 -1.44
N LYS A 247 12.29 -4.56 -0.52
CA LYS A 247 11.73 -4.70 0.84
C LYS A 247 12.82 -4.41 1.88
N SER A 248 12.47 -4.20 3.14
CA SER A 248 13.42 -3.79 4.20
C SER A 248 14.69 -4.66 4.28
N LYS A 249 14.56 -6.00 4.27
CA LYS A 249 15.73 -6.89 4.30
C LYS A 249 16.61 -6.77 3.04
N GLN A 250 15.99 -6.55 1.88
CA GLN A 250 16.69 -6.32 0.63
C GLN A 250 17.45 -5.01 0.66
N LEU A 251 16.81 -3.93 1.13
CA LEU A 251 17.46 -2.64 1.33
C LEU A 251 18.65 -2.75 2.30
N CYS A 252 18.50 -3.42 3.45
CA CYS A 252 19.64 -3.71 4.35
C CYS A 252 20.80 -4.43 3.63
N LYS A 253 20.50 -5.43 2.79
CA LYS A 253 21.52 -6.17 2.02
C LYS A 253 22.26 -5.28 1.00
N LEU A 254 21.54 -4.48 0.22
CA LEU A 254 22.17 -3.61 -0.77
C LEU A 254 22.99 -2.51 -0.09
N PHE A 255 22.47 -1.90 0.98
CA PHE A 255 23.17 -0.85 1.72
C PHE A 255 24.34 -1.36 2.56
N SER A 256 24.31 -2.61 3.05
CA SER A 256 25.50 -3.21 3.69
C SER A 256 26.67 -3.33 2.72
N ILE A 257 26.41 -3.58 1.43
CA ILE A 257 27.45 -3.60 0.38
C ILE A 257 27.92 -2.16 0.05
N ILE A 258 27.03 -1.17 0.11
CA ILE A 258 27.38 0.24 -0.16
C ILE A 258 28.29 0.81 0.93
N PHE A 259 27.97 0.54 2.20
CA PHE A 259 28.68 1.05 3.38
C PHE A 259 29.83 0.15 3.88
N CYS A 260 30.02 -1.04 3.30
CA CYS A 260 30.91 -2.10 3.78
C CYS A 260 30.61 -2.56 5.22
N GLU A 261 29.33 -2.65 5.55
CA GLU A 261 28.81 -2.95 6.88
C GLU A 261 28.33 -4.39 7.04
N ASN A 262 28.14 -4.85 8.28
CA ASN A 262 27.62 -6.19 8.53
C ASN A 262 26.10 -6.28 8.27
N VAL A 263 25.71 -7.03 7.23
CA VAL A 263 24.30 -7.20 6.83
C VAL A 263 23.38 -7.70 7.95
N ASN A 264 23.86 -8.58 8.83
CA ASN A 264 23.06 -9.12 9.93
C ASN A 264 22.82 -8.07 11.01
N ALA A 265 23.82 -7.23 11.31
CA ALA A 265 23.67 -6.10 12.23
C ALA A 265 22.67 -5.07 11.69
N MET A 266 22.71 -4.77 10.39
CA MET A 266 21.72 -3.89 9.75
C MET A 266 20.30 -4.48 9.78
N ILE A 267 20.14 -5.78 9.49
CA ILE A 267 18.83 -6.45 9.55
C ILE A 267 18.29 -6.47 10.98
N GLN A 268 19.12 -6.83 11.97
CA GLN A 268 18.71 -6.85 13.38
C GLN A 268 18.23 -5.46 13.82
N LYS A 269 19.00 -4.41 13.56
CA LYS A 269 18.62 -3.03 13.91
C LYS A 269 17.34 -2.57 13.18
N CYS A 270 17.11 -3.04 11.96
CA CYS A 270 15.85 -2.79 11.24
C CYS A 270 14.66 -3.51 11.88
N GLU A 271 14.85 -4.72 12.41
CA GLU A 271 13.80 -5.47 13.10
C GLU A 271 13.50 -4.89 14.50
N GLU A 272 14.51 -4.34 15.18
CA GLU A 272 14.38 -3.65 16.47
C GLU A 272 13.70 -2.28 16.35
N SER A 273 14.09 -1.47 15.36
CA SER A 273 13.55 -0.11 15.16
C SER A 273 12.19 -0.08 14.44
N GLY A 274 11.94 -1.05 13.55
CA GLY A 274 10.75 -1.07 12.68
C GLY A 274 10.78 -0.04 11.54
N ASP A 275 11.87 0.73 11.37
CA ASP A 275 12.06 1.69 10.28
C ASP A 275 13.42 1.46 9.60
N VAL A 276 13.38 0.97 8.35
CA VAL A 276 14.61 0.71 7.57
C VAL A 276 15.26 2.01 7.12
N ALA A 277 14.50 3.09 6.95
CA ALA A 277 15.05 4.39 6.57
C ALA A 277 15.87 4.98 7.71
N GLU A 278 15.36 4.91 8.94
CA GLU A 278 16.12 5.31 10.14
C GLU A 278 17.36 4.42 10.31
N THR A 279 17.21 3.10 10.17
CA THR A 279 18.32 2.15 10.26
C THR A 279 19.43 2.47 9.23
N ILE A 280 19.08 2.66 7.97
CA ILE A 280 20.04 3.00 6.90
C ILE A 280 20.70 4.36 7.17
N SER A 281 19.94 5.36 7.62
CA SER A 281 20.47 6.68 7.97
C SER A 281 21.45 6.65 9.16
N ASP A 282 21.21 5.81 10.17
CA ASP A 282 22.14 5.65 11.29
C ASP A 282 23.49 5.08 10.82
N PHE A 283 23.47 3.97 10.07
CA PHE A 283 24.69 3.38 9.52
C PHE A 283 25.39 4.30 8.52
N TYR A 284 24.63 5.08 7.76
CA TYR A 284 25.19 6.09 6.85
C TYR A 284 25.89 7.23 7.60
N SER A 285 25.32 7.67 8.73
CA SER A 285 25.90 8.73 9.57
C SER A 285 27.25 8.34 10.17
N SER A 286 27.45 7.04 10.45
CA SER A 286 28.71 6.48 10.96
C SER A 286 29.64 5.90 9.88
N SER A 287 29.24 5.91 8.60
CA SER A 287 30.01 5.23 7.55
C SER A 287 31.34 5.93 7.27
N THR A 288 32.42 5.15 7.30
CA THR A 288 33.77 5.58 6.90
C THR A 288 33.96 5.52 5.37
N HIS A 289 33.20 4.65 4.69
CA HIS A 289 33.36 4.36 3.26
C HIS A 289 32.60 5.32 2.34
N VAL A 290 31.41 5.78 2.76
CA VAL A 290 30.62 6.77 2.00
C VAL A 290 30.21 7.88 2.95
N LYS A 291 30.77 9.09 2.76
CA LYS A 291 30.54 10.22 3.66
C LYS A 291 29.37 11.09 3.20
N PRO A 292 28.43 11.48 4.07
CA PRO A 292 27.38 12.42 3.72
C PRO A 292 27.92 13.82 3.33
N PRO A 293 27.46 14.42 2.22
CA PRO A 293 27.71 15.83 1.93
C PRO A 293 27.06 16.75 2.98
N PRO A 294 27.63 17.96 3.23
CA PRO A 294 27.17 18.85 4.29
C PRO A 294 25.84 19.56 3.99
N LYS A 295 25.40 19.58 2.72
CA LYS A 295 24.17 20.21 2.24
C LYS A 295 23.54 19.33 1.16
N THR A 296 22.21 19.41 1.01
CA THR A 296 21.49 18.76 -0.09
C THR A 296 22.06 19.24 -1.43
N MET A 297 22.23 18.32 -2.38
CA MET A 297 22.49 18.66 -3.79
C MET A 297 21.35 18.22 -4.71
N LEU A 298 20.28 17.65 -4.14
CA LEU A 298 19.15 17.09 -4.88
C LEU A 298 17.97 18.06 -4.95
N SER A 299 17.41 18.21 -6.15
CA SER A 299 16.05 18.66 -6.39
C SER A 299 15.04 17.51 -6.26
N ASN A 300 13.75 17.84 -6.23
CA ASN A 300 12.66 16.88 -6.35
C ASN A 300 12.72 16.12 -7.68
N TYR A 301 13.19 16.76 -8.76
CA TYR A 301 13.37 16.16 -10.08
C TYR A 301 14.48 15.11 -10.10
N ASP A 302 15.62 15.38 -9.45
CA ASP A 302 16.69 14.40 -9.33
C ASP A 302 16.18 13.15 -8.60
N VAL A 303 15.44 13.34 -7.51
CA VAL A 303 14.86 12.25 -6.72
C VAL A 303 13.85 11.44 -7.53
N ASP A 304 12.93 12.10 -8.25
CA ASP A 304 11.96 11.40 -9.11
C ASP A 304 12.64 10.63 -10.23
N LYS A 305 13.65 11.22 -10.87
CA LYS A 305 14.49 10.53 -11.86
C LYS A 305 15.18 9.29 -11.28
N PHE A 306 15.78 9.40 -10.08
CA PHE A 306 16.38 8.24 -9.40
C PHE A 306 15.36 7.16 -9.03
N LEU A 307 14.16 7.54 -8.59
CA LEU A 307 13.06 6.58 -8.34
C LEU A 307 12.63 5.90 -9.64
N HIS A 308 12.51 6.65 -10.74
CA HIS A 308 12.14 6.12 -12.04
C HIS A 308 13.21 5.16 -12.59
N GLU A 309 14.48 5.54 -12.57
CA GLU A 309 15.61 4.68 -12.96
C GLU A 309 15.60 3.39 -12.12
N LEU A 310 15.44 3.50 -10.80
CA LEU A 310 15.43 2.35 -9.88
C LEU A 310 14.25 1.39 -10.13
N ALA A 311 13.11 1.89 -10.59
CA ALA A 311 11.93 1.09 -10.91
C ALA A 311 12.15 0.10 -12.07
N GLN A 312 13.05 0.42 -12.99
CA GLN A 312 13.38 -0.43 -14.13
C GLN A 312 14.38 -1.55 -13.77
N LEU A 313 15.00 -1.48 -12.59
CA LEU A 313 16.07 -2.40 -12.18
C LEU A 313 15.53 -3.53 -11.30
N THR A 314 15.80 -4.77 -11.70
CA THR A 314 15.33 -5.98 -10.99
C THR A 314 16.44 -6.77 -10.33
N ARG A 315 17.70 -6.66 -10.79
CA ARG A 315 18.85 -7.40 -10.27
C ARG A 315 19.64 -6.55 -9.29
N GLU A 316 20.12 -7.17 -8.20
CA GLU A 316 20.89 -6.49 -7.15
C GLU A 316 22.13 -5.76 -7.68
N GLN A 317 22.84 -6.40 -8.61
CA GLN A 317 24.07 -5.88 -9.23
C GLN A 317 23.85 -4.57 -10.00
N ASP A 318 22.66 -4.35 -10.56
CA ASP A 318 22.32 -3.11 -11.28
C ASP A 318 21.79 -2.04 -10.30
N GLN A 319 21.06 -2.47 -9.26
CA GLN A 319 20.50 -1.60 -8.22
C GLN A 319 21.59 -0.96 -7.34
N ILE A 320 22.65 -1.68 -7.01
CA ILE A 320 23.73 -1.19 -6.12
C ILE A 320 24.44 0.06 -6.67
N PRO A 321 24.91 0.11 -7.93
CA PRO A 321 25.49 1.32 -8.53
C PRO A 321 24.56 2.54 -8.46
N LEU A 322 23.27 2.37 -8.76
CA LEU A 322 22.30 3.47 -8.72
C LEU A 322 22.06 3.97 -7.30
N LEU A 323 21.87 3.05 -6.34
CA LEU A 323 21.70 3.38 -4.93
C LEU A 323 22.97 4.04 -4.35
N ARG A 324 24.17 3.60 -4.74
CA ARG A 324 25.44 4.25 -4.39
C ARG A 324 25.49 5.69 -4.91
N LYS A 325 25.18 5.90 -6.19
CA LYS A 325 25.21 7.21 -6.87
C LYS A 325 24.28 8.25 -6.25
N ILE A 326 23.08 7.86 -5.79
CA ILE A 326 22.22 8.79 -5.04
C ILE A 326 22.69 8.98 -3.59
N THR A 327 23.20 7.93 -2.94
CA THR A 327 23.76 8.00 -1.58
C THR A 327 24.86 9.05 -1.50
N GLU A 328 25.85 9.01 -2.40
CA GLU A 328 26.97 9.96 -2.44
C GLU A 328 26.54 11.44 -2.62
N LYS A 329 25.34 11.68 -3.17
CA LYS A 329 24.74 13.01 -3.36
C LYS A 329 23.78 13.45 -2.24
N SER A 330 23.49 12.55 -1.30
CA SER A 330 22.42 12.68 -0.31
C SER A 330 22.98 13.01 1.08
N THR A 331 22.52 14.08 1.74
CA THR A 331 22.72 14.14 3.20
C THR A 331 22.03 12.95 3.89
N VAL A 332 22.36 12.66 5.15
CA VAL A 332 21.69 11.62 5.96
C VAL A 332 20.15 11.72 5.91
N ASN A 333 19.63 12.95 5.93
CA ASN A 333 18.19 13.22 5.86
C ASN A 333 17.63 13.04 4.45
N ASP A 334 18.41 13.31 3.41
CA ASP A 334 18.04 13.10 2.01
C ASP A 334 17.85 11.60 1.79
N LEU A 335 18.84 10.79 2.16
CA LEU A 335 18.79 9.34 2.04
C LEU A 335 17.61 8.76 2.84
N ARG A 336 17.38 9.24 4.08
CA ARG A 336 16.23 8.83 4.89
C ARG A 336 14.91 8.98 4.13
N MET A 337 14.70 10.16 3.53
CA MET A 337 13.45 10.43 2.82
C MET A 337 13.36 9.64 1.51
N PHE A 338 14.47 9.44 0.81
CA PHE A 338 14.52 8.61 -0.39
C PHE A 338 14.13 7.15 -0.11
N ILE A 339 14.64 6.57 0.98
CA ILE A 339 14.25 5.21 1.40
C ILE A 339 12.76 5.16 1.77
N ARG A 340 12.21 6.19 2.42
CA ARG A 340 10.77 6.29 2.71
C ARG A 340 9.90 6.39 1.45
N LEU A 341 10.37 7.08 0.41
CA LEU A 341 9.73 7.11 -0.91
C LEU A 341 9.72 5.73 -1.58
N ILE A 342 10.84 4.98 -1.51
CA ILE A 342 10.91 3.58 -1.99
C ILE A 342 9.95 2.67 -1.22
N GLN A 343 9.88 2.80 0.11
CA GLN A 343 8.93 2.05 0.94
C GLN A 343 7.47 2.49 0.77
N LYS A 344 7.22 3.63 0.12
CA LYS A 344 5.91 4.29 -0.01
C LYS A 344 5.26 4.67 1.32
N ASP A 345 6.08 4.94 2.34
CA ASP A 345 5.65 5.36 3.67
C ASP A 345 6.55 6.48 4.20
N LEU A 346 6.08 7.72 4.05
CA LEU A 346 6.80 8.92 4.50
C LEU A 346 6.82 9.10 6.03
N LYS A 347 6.07 8.29 6.79
CA LYS A 347 5.83 8.45 8.23
C LYS A 347 5.16 9.77 8.65
N ILE A 348 4.53 10.48 7.71
CA ILE A 348 3.89 11.79 7.95
C ILE A 348 2.49 11.70 8.61
N ASN A 349 1.94 10.49 8.77
CA ASN A 349 0.59 10.26 9.31
C ASN A 349 -0.50 11.12 8.63
N ALA A 350 -0.42 11.22 7.30
CA ALA A 350 -1.38 11.88 6.43
C ALA A 350 -1.56 11.05 5.16
N GLY A 351 -2.77 10.56 4.90
CA GLY A 351 -3.14 9.88 3.65
C GLY A 351 -3.64 10.85 2.58
N PRO A 352 -4.05 10.33 1.40
CA PRO A 352 -4.50 11.13 0.26
C PRO A 352 -5.58 12.17 0.59
N LYS A 353 -6.50 11.87 1.52
CA LYS A 353 -7.54 12.81 1.97
C LYS A 353 -6.94 14.17 2.38
N HIS A 354 -6.11 14.17 3.42
CA HIS A 354 -5.58 15.39 4.04
C HIS A 354 -4.61 16.15 3.12
N ILE A 355 -3.89 15.44 2.25
CA ILE A 355 -2.99 16.07 1.28
C ILE A 355 -3.79 16.71 0.13
N ILE A 356 -4.82 16.04 -0.38
CA ILE A 356 -5.58 16.53 -1.55
C ILE A 356 -6.62 17.59 -1.18
N GLU A 357 -7.21 17.54 0.01
CA GLU A 357 -8.08 18.59 0.54
C GLU A 357 -7.39 19.97 0.61
N SER A 358 -6.06 20.02 0.64
CA SER A 358 -5.31 21.28 0.65
C SER A 358 -5.44 22.08 -0.65
N LEU A 359 -5.90 21.46 -1.73
CA LEU A 359 -6.12 22.10 -3.03
C LEU A 359 -7.48 22.80 -3.09
N GLY A 360 -8.41 22.49 -2.17
CA GLY A 360 -9.70 23.17 -2.07
C GLY A 360 -10.86 22.25 -1.66
N THR A 361 -12.04 22.85 -1.51
CA THR A 361 -13.27 22.12 -1.21
C THR A 361 -13.61 21.15 -2.35
N ASN A 362 -14.06 19.94 -1.98
CA ASN A 362 -14.37 18.83 -2.88
C ASN A 362 -13.18 18.30 -3.73
N ALA A 363 -11.95 18.73 -3.44
CA ALA A 363 -10.76 18.26 -4.14
C ALA A 363 -10.56 16.75 -3.97
N TYR A 364 -10.76 16.22 -2.76
CA TYR A 364 -10.57 14.80 -2.49
C TYR A 364 -11.64 13.92 -3.13
N GLU A 365 -12.90 14.36 -3.16
CA GLU A 365 -14.01 13.71 -3.85
C GLU A 365 -13.77 13.66 -5.38
N SER A 366 -13.29 14.77 -5.96
CA SER A 366 -12.92 14.85 -7.38
C SER A 366 -11.71 13.97 -7.74
N PHE A 367 -10.77 13.80 -6.82
CA PHE A 367 -9.70 12.80 -6.94
C PHE A 367 -10.21 11.36 -6.74
N GLN A 368 -11.07 11.10 -5.76
CA GLN A 368 -11.61 9.76 -5.50
C GLN A 368 -12.37 9.22 -6.72
N ALA A 369 -13.08 10.07 -7.45
CA ALA A 369 -13.83 9.68 -8.64
C ALA A 369 -12.96 9.00 -9.72
N THR A 370 -11.70 9.41 -9.91
CA THR A 370 -10.77 8.83 -10.90
C THR A 370 -9.64 8.00 -10.29
N ASN A 371 -9.29 8.30 -9.04
CA ASN A 371 -8.10 7.81 -8.34
C ASN A 371 -6.78 7.94 -9.16
N ASP A 372 -6.74 8.83 -10.14
CA ASP A 372 -5.55 9.21 -10.89
C ASP A 372 -5.11 10.62 -10.50
N LEU A 373 -3.94 10.70 -9.86
CA LEU A 373 -3.36 11.96 -9.42
C LEU A 373 -2.94 12.83 -10.61
N LYS A 374 -2.55 12.24 -11.76
CA LYS A 374 -2.03 13.00 -12.90
C LYS A 374 -3.15 13.80 -13.56
N SER A 375 -4.22 13.14 -14.00
CA SER A 375 -5.41 13.81 -14.55
C SER A 375 -6.12 14.68 -13.52
N PHE A 376 -6.07 14.35 -12.23
CA PHE A 376 -6.62 15.23 -11.18
C PHE A 376 -5.84 16.55 -11.05
N ILE A 377 -4.52 16.53 -10.87
CA ILE A 377 -3.73 17.78 -10.72
C ILE A 377 -3.75 18.59 -12.02
N LYS A 378 -3.76 17.96 -13.20
CA LYS A 378 -3.93 18.66 -14.48
C LYS A 378 -5.24 19.47 -14.50
N ARG A 379 -6.38 18.83 -14.23
CA ARG A 379 -7.70 19.51 -14.18
C ARG A 379 -7.75 20.62 -13.12
N TYR A 380 -7.06 20.43 -12.00
CA TYR A 380 -6.94 21.46 -10.96
C TYR A 380 -6.20 22.71 -11.46
N LEU A 381 -5.05 22.53 -12.13
CA LEU A 381 -4.27 23.65 -12.67
C LEU A 381 -5.02 24.37 -13.81
N GLU A 382 -5.72 23.64 -14.67
CA GLU A 382 -6.59 24.20 -15.71
C GLU A 382 -7.74 25.04 -15.12
N HIS A 383 -8.39 24.54 -14.05
CA HIS A 383 -9.44 25.26 -13.34
C HIS A 383 -8.91 26.51 -12.64
N LYS A 384 -7.79 26.41 -11.90
CA LYS A 384 -7.13 27.55 -11.26
C LYS A 384 -6.81 28.66 -12.27
N THR A 385 -6.15 28.30 -13.38
CA THR A 385 -5.82 29.25 -14.47
C THR A 385 -7.07 29.91 -15.07
N SER A 386 -8.18 29.18 -15.19
CA SER A 386 -9.45 29.72 -15.70
C SER A 386 -10.14 30.68 -14.72
N VAL A 387 -9.96 30.47 -13.41
CA VAL A 387 -10.44 31.37 -12.35
C VAL A 387 -9.59 32.63 -12.29
N ASP A 388 -8.27 32.52 -12.35
CA ASP A 388 -7.34 33.65 -12.35
C ASP A 388 -7.56 34.56 -13.59
N ASN A 389 -7.92 33.96 -14.74
CA ASN A 389 -8.35 34.66 -15.96
C ASN A 389 -9.83 35.11 -15.94
N GLY A 390 -10.48 35.17 -14.77
CA GLY A 390 -11.83 35.74 -14.59
C GLY A 390 -12.99 35.03 -15.29
N SER A 391 -12.78 33.81 -15.82
CA SER A 391 -13.64 33.23 -16.85
C SER A 391 -14.76 32.30 -16.34
N GLN A 392 -14.78 31.92 -15.05
CA GLN A 392 -15.94 31.24 -14.43
C GLN A 392 -16.15 31.58 -12.94
N ILE A 393 -17.43 31.68 -12.55
CA ILE A 393 -17.88 32.07 -11.19
C ILE A 393 -17.93 30.87 -10.21
N ASN A 394 -17.79 29.63 -10.68
CA ASN A 394 -17.86 28.44 -9.81
C ASN A 394 -16.50 28.02 -9.23
N LYS A 395 -16.31 28.31 -7.93
CA LYS A 395 -15.16 27.89 -7.10
C LYS A 395 -14.98 26.36 -6.95
N GLN A 396 -15.94 25.55 -7.39
CA GLN A 396 -16.01 24.13 -7.08
C GLN A 396 -15.50 23.27 -8.25
N LEU A 397 -14.52 22.41 -8.01
CA LEU A 397 -14.09 21.43 -9.02
C LEU A 397 -15.24 20.49 -9.35
N SER A 398 -15.69 20.51 -10.61
CA SER A 398 -16.72 19.58 -11.08
C SER A 398 -16.20 18.15 -11.05
N ILE A 399 -16.88 17.26 -10.33
CA ILE A 399 -16.60 15.81 -10.37
C ILE A 399 -17.03 15.28 -11.74
N LYS A 400 -16.07 15.08 -12.64
CA LYS A 400 -16.27 14.47 -13.96
C LYS A 400 -15.58 13.11 -14.03
N ILE A 401 -16.33 12.10 -14.45
CA ILE A 401 -15.76 10.87 -15.02
C ILE A 401 -14.99 11.25 -16.29
N GLU A 402 -13.83 10.64 -16.49
CA GLU A 402 -13.09 10.69 -17.74
C GLU A 402 -13.07 9.28 -18.34
N LEU A 403 -13.46 9.15 -19.60
CA LEU A 403 -13.41 7.85 -20.30
C LEU A 403 -11.96 7.38 -20.39
N MET A 404 -11.73 6.07 -20.39
CA MET A 404 -10.38 5.45 -20.31
C MET A 404 -9.57 5.72 -19.02
N THR A 405 -10.12 6.41 -18.02
CA THR A 405 -9.55 6.58 -16.68
C THR A 405 -10.44 5.84 -15.66
N PRO A 406 -9.91 4.94 -14.81
CA PRO A 406 -10.74 4.10 -13.92
C PRO A 406 -11.60 4.91 -12.95
N VAL A 407 -12.78 4.39 -12.62
CA VAL A 407 -13.69 4.99 -11.62
C VAL A 407 -13.65 4.16 -10.33
N HIS A 408 -13.63 4.78 -9.15
CA HIS A 408 -13.59 4.01 -7.91
C HIS A 408 -14.86 3.16 -7.72
N PRO A 409 -14.73 1.83 -7.49
CA PRO A 409 -15.89 0.95 -7.41
C PRO A 409 -16.74 1.27 -6.18
N MET A 410 -18.07 1.30 -6.35
CA MET A 410 -19.00 1.35 -5.22
C MET A 410 -18.80 0.12 -4.32
N LEU A 411 -18.68 0.35 -3.02
CA LEU A 411 -18.47 -0.69 -2.00
C LEU A 411 -19.79 -1.08 -1.32
N ALA A 412 -19.92 -2.36 -0.97
CA ALA A 412 -21.06 -2.86 -0.21
C ALA A 412 -20.77 -2.85 1.30
N GLU A 413 -21.74 -2.38 2.08
CA GLU A 413 -21.73 -2.47 3.55
C GLU A 413 -22.15 -3.89 3.99
N PRO A 414 -21.46 -4.53 4.96
CA PRO A 414 -21.88 -5.84 5.47
C PRO A 414 -23.23 -5.79 6.21
N CYS A 415 -24.28 -6.28 5.55
CA CYS A 415 -25.62 -6.35 6.13
C CYS A 415 -25.70 -7.44 7.21
N LYS A 416 -26.06 -7.07 8.45
CA LYS A 416 -26.11 -7.97 9.61
C LYS A 416 -27.46 -8.70 9.77
N SER A 417 -28.56 -8.22 9.16
CA SER A 417 -29.89 -8.88 9.17
C SER A 417 -30.81 -8.36 8.05
N VAL A 418 -31.86 -9.12 7.70
CA VAL A 418 -32.84 -8.70 6.68
C VAL A 418 -33.56 -7.40 7.10
N ASP A 419 -33.91 -7.26 8.38
CA ASP A 419 -34.54 -6.03 8.91
C ASP A 419 -33.64 -4.80 8.75
N PHE A 420 -32.32 -4.97 8.90
CA PHE A 420 -31.36 -3.89 8.68
C PHE A 420 -31.36 -3.44 7.22
N ALA A 421 -31.46 -4.36 6.25
CA ALA A 421 -31.59 -4.01 4.83
C ALA A 421 -32.88 -3.20 4.56
N PHE A 422 -34.05 -3.67 5.01
CA PHE A 422 -35.30 -2.94 4.83
C PHE A 422 -35.31 -1.57 5.52
N LYS A 423 -34.72 -1.47 6.73
CA LYS A 423 -34.59 -0.19 7.44
C LYS A 423 -33.64 0.78 6.73
N ARG A 424 -32.58 0.29 6.07
CA ARG A 424 -31.62 1.10 5.31
C ARG A 424 -32.17 1.53 3.94
N CYS A 425 -33.00 0.69 3.34
CA CYS A 425 -33.58 0.86 2.00
C CYS A 425 -35.13 0.90 2.08
N PRO A 426 -35.73 1.95 2.67
CA PRO A 426 -37.18 2.04 2.88
C PRO A 426 -37.98 2.12 1.57
N ASN A 427 -37.34 2.53 0.47
CA ASN A 427 -37.95 2.62 -0.86
C ASN A 427 -37.85 1.30 -1.67
N GLY A 428 -37.53 0.19 -0.99
CA GLY A 428 -37.17 -1.09 -1.63
C GLY A 428 -35.71 -1.13 -2.10
N PHE A 429 -35.30 -2.30 -2.59
CA PHE A 429 -33.96 -2.58 -3.11
C PHE A 429 -34.01 -3.70 -4.15
N TYR A 430 -33.01 -3.75 -5.03
CA TYR A 430 -32.78 -4.89 -5.91
C TYR A 430 -31.95 -5.96 -5.18
N ALA A 431 -32.21 -7.22 -5.48
CA ALA A 431 -31.49 -8.36 -4.92
C ALA A 431 -30.77 -9.10 -6.05
N GLU A 432 -29.44 -9.09 -6.03
CA GLU A 432 -28.59 -9.72 -7.03
C GLU A 432 -27.81 -10.89 -6.42
N ILE A 433 -27.45 -11.86 -7.26
CA ILE A 433 -26.57 -12.95 -6.86
C ILE A 433 -25.16 -12.37 -6.70
N LYS A 434 -24.60 -12.45 -5.48
CA LYS A 434 -23.21 -12.06 -5.25
C LYS A 434 -22.26 -13.10 -5.86
N TYR A 435 -21.84 -12.85 -7.10
CA TYR A 435 -20.85 -13.67 -7.80
C TYR A 435 -19.52 -13.79 -7.02
N ASP A 436 -18.81 -14.90 -7.23
CA ASP A 436 -17.53 -15.25 -6.60
C ASP A 436 -16.40 -15.23 -7.64
N GLY A 437 -16.14 -14.05 -8.19
CA GLY A 437 -15.22 -13.83 -9.31
C GLY A 437 -14.15 -12.79 -9.03
N GLU A 438 -13.67 -12.15 -10.09
CA GLU A 438 -12.88 -10.93 -10.00
C GLU A 438 -13.69 -9.74 -10.53
N ARG A 439 -13.91 -8.71 -9.71
CA ARG A 439 -14.57 -7.48 -10.19
C ARG A 439 -13.77 -6.80 -11.29
N LEU A 440 -14.46 -6.52 -12.40
CA LEU A 440 -13.94 -6.03 -13.65
C LEU A 440 -14.72 -4.79 -14.09
N GLN A 441 -14.04 -3.65 -14.13
CA GLN A 441 -14.58 -2.42 -14.70
C GLN A 441 -14.05 -2.26 -16.12
N LEU A 442 -14.96 -2.22 -17.10
CA LEU A 442 -14.66 -2.15 -18.52
C LEU A 442 -14.92 -0.73 -19.02
N HIS A 443 -13.95 -0.15 -19.71
CA HIS A 443 -14.10 1.09 -20.47
C HIS A 443 -13.99 0.77 -21.96
N LYS A 444 -14.88 1.32 -22.79
CA LYS A 444 -14.81 1.30 -24.25
C LYS A 444 -14.96 2.72 -24.77
N ASP A 445 -14.17 3.12 -25.77
CA ASP A 445 -14.30 4.42 -26.44
C ASP A 445 -14.78 4.31 -27.90
N ARG A 446 -15.07 5.47 -28.49
CA ARG A 446 -15.57 5.64 -29.86
C ARG A 446 -14.62 5.09 -30.92
N THR A 447 -13.34 4.85 -30.59
CA THR A 447 -12.35 4.21 -31.47
C THR A 447 -12.36 2.68 -31.35
N ASN A 448 -13.31 2.12 -30.59
CA ASN A 448 -13.44 0.71 -30.24
C ASN A 448 -12.23 0.18 -29.43
N LYS A 449 -11.50 1.07 -28.74
CA LYS A 449 -10.44 0.73 -27.81
C LYS A 449 -11.05 0.34 -26.47
N PHE A 450 -10.51 -0.71 -25.86
CA PHE A 450 -10.93 -1.21 -24.55
C PHE A 450 -9.85 -1.01 -23.49
N LYS A 451 -10.27 -0.73 -22.26
CA LYS A 451 -9.45 -0.88 -21.04
C LYS A 451 -10.23 -1.62 -19.97
N PHE A 452 -9.51 -2.36 -19.15
CA PHE A 452 -10.08 -3.24 -18.14
C PHE A 452 -9.36 -3.02 -16.82
N PHE A 453 -10.11 -2.69 -15.77
CA PHE A 453 -9.57 -2.38 -14.45
C PHE A 453 -10.12 -3.35 -13.41
N SER A 454 -9.22 -3.88 -12.58
CA SER A 454 -9.59 -4.69 -11.41
C SER A 454 -10.24 -3.84 -10.32
N ARG A 455 -10.82 -4.48 -9.29
CA ARG A 455 -11.22 -3.82 -8.02
C ARG A 455 -10.18 -2.87 -7.42
N SER A 456 -8.88 -3.11 -7.67
CA SER A 456 -7.77 -2.28 -7.19
C SER A 456 -7.38 -1.14 -8.14
N LEU A 457 -8.16 -0.92 -9.20
CA LEU A 457 -7.95 0.05 -10.29
C LEU A 457 -6.65 -0.17 -11.10
N LYS A 458 -6.06 -1.36 -10.99
CA LYS A 458 -4.96 -1.81 -11.85
C LYS A 458 -5.52 -2.45 -13.12
N SER A 459 -4.83 -2.23 -14.25
CA SER A 459 -5.10 -2.91 -15.52
C SER A 459 -5.13 -4.43 -15.34
N VAL A 460 -6.11 -5.09 -15.96
CA VAL A 460 -6.24 -6.55 -15.97
C VAL A 460 -5.42 -7.14 -17.12
N THR A 461 -4.76 -8.27 -16.87
CA THR A 461 -3.93 -8.98 -17.87
C THR A 461 -4.80 -9.57 -18.98
N GLU A 462 -4.37 -9.39 -20.24
CA GLU A 462 -5.09 -9.77 -21.46
C GLU A 462 -5.62 -11.22 -21.42
N ASN A 463 -4.80 -12.19 -20.99
CA ASN A 463 -5.14 -13.60 -20.84
C ASN A 463 -6.42 -13.94 -20.03
N LYS A 464 -6.99 -12.97 -19.28
CA LYS A 464 -8.26 -13.11 -18.54
C LYS A 464 -9.47 -12.49 -19.24
N ILE A 465 -9.25 -11.70 -20.29
CA ILE A 465 -10.21 -10.78 -20.91
C ILE A 465 -10.25 -10.86 -22.45
N ASP A 466 -9.38 -11.68 -23.07
CA ASP A 466 -9.20 -11.82 -24.53
C ASP A 466 -10.51 -11.81 -25.34
N GLN A 467 -11.54 -12.52 -24.86
CA GLN A 467 -12.83 -12.67 -25.55
C GLN A 467 -13.89 -11.64 -25.13
N ILE A 468 -13.69 -10.95 -23.99
CA ILE A 468 -14.70 -10.05 -23.41
C ILE A 468 -14.95 -8.84 -24.30
N SER A 469 -13.91 -8.23 -24.88
CA SER A 469 -14.06 -7.11 -25.83
C SER A 469 -14.97 -7.48 -27.01
N GLN A 470 -14.84 -8.71 -27.53
CA GLN A 470 -15.66 -9.21 -28.64
C GLN A 470 -17.11 -9.45 -28.23
N TYR A 471 -17.34 -10.03 -27.04
CA TYR A 471 -18.67 -10.26 -26.51
C TYR A 471 -19.40 -8.94 -26.21
N VAL A 472 -18.69 -7.95 -25.66
CA VAL A 472 -19.27 -6.65 -25.31
C VAL A 472 -19.63 -5.84 -26.54
N SER A 473 -18.78 -5.83 -27.59
CA SER A 473 -19.16 -5.19 -28.86
C SER A 473 -20.33 -5.89 -29.58
N LYS A 474 -20.56 -7.20 -29.35
CA LYS A 474 -21.76 -7.90 -29.85
C LYS A 474 -23.01 -7.63 -29.00
N ALA A 475 -22.86 -7.51 -27.69
CA ALA A 475 -23.96 -7.25 -26.76
C ALA A 475 -24.45 -5.79 -26.82
N PHE A 476 -23.57 -4.83 -27.11
CA PHE A 476 -23.87 -3.40 -27.18
C PHE A 476 -23.54 -2.83 -28.57
N PRO A 477 -24.30 -3.19 -29.63
CA PRO A 477 -24.00 -2.77 -31.01
C PRO A 477 -24.10 -1.24 -31.21
N LYS A 478 -25.00 -0.56 -30.49
CA LYS A 478 -25.11 0.92 -30.48
C LYS A 478 -24.25 1.61 -29.42
N GLY A 479 -23.47 0.85 -28.65
CA GLY A 479 -22.64 1.38 -27.58
C GLY A 479 -21.29 1.84 -28.11
N GLU A 480 -21.22 3.08 -28.58
CA GLU A 480 -20.00 3.72 -29.10
C GLU A 480 -18.97 3.94 -27.98
N SER A 481 -19.42 4.34 -26.79
CA SER A 481 -18.55 4.52 -25.63
C SER A 481 -19.29 4.18 -24.34
N MET A 482 -18.62 3.52 -23.39
CA MET A 482 -19.27 3.09 -22.14
C MET A 482 -18.27 2.84 -21.01
N ILE A 483 -18.79 2.85 -19.79
CA ILE A 483 -18.12 2.30 -18.60
C ILE A 483 -19.09 1.33 -17.92
N LEU A 484 -18.72 0.06 -17.88
CA LEU A 484 -19.50 -1.03 -17.28
C LEU A 484 -18.78 -1.55 -16.03
N ASP A 485 -19.54 -1.90 -14.99
CA ASP A 485 -19.04 -2.57 -13.79
C ASP A 485 -19.71 -3.94 -13.66
N GLY A 486 -18.94 -4.94 -13.26
CA GLY A 486 -19.36 -6.33 -13.29
C GLY A 486 -18.35 -7.27 -12.65
N GLU A 487 -18.69 -8.56 -12.61
CA GLU A 487 -17.79 -9.61 -12.12
C GLU A 487 -17.42 -10.54 -13.28
N ILE A 488 -16.13 -10.84 -13.46
CA ILE A 488 -15.68 -11.86 -14.42
C ILE A 488 -15.45 -13.20 -13.70
N LEU A 489 -15.96 -14.27 -14.32
CA LEU A 489 -15.88 -15.65 -13.83
C LEU A 489 -15.54 -16.59 -14.99
N LEU A 490 -15.06 -17.79 -14.66
CA LEU A 490 -14.96 -18.89 -15.62
C LEU A 490 -16.24 -19.73 -15.53
N VAL A 491 -16.91 -19.99 -16.65
CA VAL A 491 -18.18 -20.74 -16.73
C VAL A 491 -17.99 -21.96 -17.61
N ASP A 492 -18.33 -23.13 -17.06
CA ASP A 492 -18.25 -24.40 -17.76
C ASP A 492 -19.31 -24.48 -18.88
N ARG A 493 -18.89 -24.75 -20.12
CA ARG A 493 -19.80 -24.71 -21.29
C ARG A 493 -20.79 -25.86 -21.34
N LYS A 494 -20.54 -26.99 -20.66
CA LYS A 494 -21.43 -28.16 -20.64
C LYS A 494 -22.52 -28.01 -19.57
N THR A 495 -22.10 -27.72 -18.34
CA THR A 495 -22.99 -27.62 -17.17
C THR A 495 -23.64 -26.24 -17.03
N LYS A 496 -23.12 -25.21 -17.72
CA LYS A 496 -23.52 -23.80 -17.61
C LYS A 496 -23.35 -23.21 -16.20
N LYS A 497 -22.55 -23.84 -15.34
CA LYS A 497 -22.31 -23.38 -13.97
C LYS A 497 -21.04 -22.54 -13.87
N PRO A 498 -21.02 -21.49 -13.03
CA PRO A 498 -19.79 -20.78 -12.70
C PRO A 498 -18.85 -21.71 -11.92
N LEU A 499 -17.56 -21.60 -12.22
CA LEU A 499 -16.49 -22.30 -11.52
C LEU A 499 -16.01 -21.46 -10.31
N PRO A 500 -15.38 -22.08 -9.29
CA PRO A 500 -14.97 -21.38 -8.07
C PRO A 500 -13.93 -20.27 -8.30
N PHE A 501 -13.83 -19.34 -7.35
CA PHE A 501 -12.84 -18.26 -7.37
C PHE A 501 -11.39 -18.78 -7.57
N GLY A 502 -10.60 -17.99 -8.32
CA GLY A 502 -9.20 -18.30 -8.63
C GLY A 502 -8.98 -19.24 -9.82
N THR A 503 -10.03 -19.81 -10.42
CA THR A 503 -9.94 -20.60 -11.67
C THR A 503 -9.51 -19.77 -12.88
N LEU A 504 -9.71 -18.44 -12.84
CA LEU A 504 -9.17 -17.46 -13.81
C LEU A 504 -7.63 -17.31 -13.77
N GLY A 505 -6.92 -17.97 -12.86
CA GLY A 505 -5.46 -18.00 -12.86
C GLY A 505 -4.91 -18.76 -14.07
N VAL A 506 -3.87 -18.24 -14.74
CA VAL A 506 -3.37 -18.72 -16.05
C VAL A 506 -3.11 -20.24 -16.10
N HIS A 507 -2.60 -20.84 -15.02
CA HIS A 507 -2.39 -22.29 -14.94
C HIS A 507 -3.71 -23.06 -14.80
N LYS A 508 -4.62 -22.61 -13.92
CA LYS A 508 -5.92 -23.26 -13.70
C LYS A 508 -6.86 -23.15 -14.89
N LYS A 509 -6.86 -22.01 -15.61
CA LYS A 509 -7.65 -21.84 -16.85
C LYS A 509 -7.35 -22.95 -17.86
N LYS A 510 -6.09 -23.41 -17.96
CA LYS A 510 -5.68 -24.51 -18.85
C LYS A 510 -6.23 -25.89 -18.43
N GLU A 511 -6.56 -26.09 -17.16
CA GLU A 511 -7.19 -27.31 -16.64
C GLU A 511 -8.67 -27.41 -17.05
N PHE A 512 -9.31 -26.28 -17.37
CA PHE A 512 -10.72 -26.17 -17.77
C PHE A 512 -10.88 -25.77 -19.24
N SER A 513 -10.37 -26.59 -20.16
CA SER A 513 -10.45 -26.37 -21.63
C SER A 513 -11.88 -26.24 -22.19
N GLU A 514 -12.88 -26.69 -21.44
CA GLU A 514 -14.30 -26.61 -21.77
C GLU A 514 -15.04 -25.45 -21.09
N ALA A 515 -14.33 -24.54 -20.41
CA ALA A 515 -14.91 -23.37 -19.78
C ALA A 515 -14.47 -22.07 -20.50
N ASN A 516 -15.36 -21.08 -20.54
CA ASN A 516 -15.11 -19.75 -21.10
C ASN A 516 -15.24 -18.69 -20.01
N GLU A 517 -14.59 -17.54 -20.22
CA GLU A 517 -14.83 -16.35 -19.42
C GLU A 517 -16.24 -15.78 -19.69
N ALA A 518 -16.95 -15.46 -18.62
CA ALA A 518 -18.22 -14.77 -18.65
C ALA A 518 -18.13 -13.51 -17.78
N PHE A 519 -18.61 -12.39 -18.31
CA PHE A 519 -18.65 -11.10 -17.63
C PHE A 519 -20.10 -10.77 -17.25
N PHE A 520 -20.39 -10.82 -15.96
CA PHE A 520 -21.71 -10.54 -15.40
C PHE A 520 -21.76 -9.06 -15.01
N ILE A 521 -22.30 -8.24 -15.91
CA ILE A 521 -22.48 -6.80 -15.73
C ILE A 521 -23.61 -6.55 -14.73
N PHE A 522 -23.37 -5.69 -13.74
CA PHE A 522 -24.37 -5.27 -12.74
C PHE A 522 -24.57 -3.74 -12.69
N ASP A 523 -23.67 -2.94 -13.29
CA ASP A 523 -23.84 -1.49 -13.35
C ASP A 523 -23.30 -0.88 -14.66
N CYS A 524 -23.83 0.28 -15.02
CA CYS A 524 -23.40 1.11 -16.15
C CYS A 524 -23.22 2.55 -15.64
N LEU A 525 -21.97 3.04 -15.68
CA LEU A 525 -21.57 4.31 -15.08
C LEU A 525 -21.51 5.45 -16.11
N TYR A 526 -21.37 5.11 -17.39
CA TYR A 526 -21.25 6.05 -18.51
C TYR A 526 -21.71 5.37 -19.80
N TYR A 527 -22.40 6.09 -20.68
CA TYR A 527 -22.84 5.58 -21.99
C TYR A 527 -22.95 6.70 -23.03
N ASN A 528 -22.37 6.50 -24.21
CA ASN A 528 -22.42 7.32 -25.43
C ASN A 528 -22.14 8.84 -25.31
N GLY A 529 -21.55 9.29 -24.21
CA GLY A 529 -21.31 10.72 -23.95
C GLY A 529 -21.68 11.12 -22.52
N GLU A 530 -22.65 10.42 -21.93
CA GLU A 530 -23.31 10.80 -20.70
C GLU A 530 -22.83 10.00 -19.49
N THR A 531 -22.70 10.69 -18.35
CA THR A 531 -22.43 10.06 -17.03
C THR A 531 -23.73 9.68 -16.36
N LEU A 532 -23.84 8.42 -15.94
CA LEU A 532 -25.07 7.86 -15.37
C LEU A 532 -25.07 7.87 -13.83
N LEU A 533 -23.95 8.25 -13.19
CA LEU A 533 -23.79 8.28 -11.71
C LEU A 533 -24.85 9.11 -10.96
N HIS A 534 -25.49 10.06 -11.64
CA HIS A 534 -26.49 10.96 -11.06
C HIS A 534 -27.93 10.40 -11.18
N LEU A 535 -28.12 9.37 -12.02
CA LEU A 535 -29.39 8.67 -12.15
C LEU A 535 -29.53 7.69 -10.98
N LYS A 536 -30.77 7.42 -10.57
CA LYS A 536 -31.01 6.40 -9.55
C LYS A 536 -30.89 5.00 -10.18
N PHE A 537 -30.44 4.04 -9.38
CA PHE A 537 -30.27 2.63 -9.76
C PHE A 537 -31.56 1.90 -10.21
N TYR A 538 -32.74 2.54 -10.32
CA TYR A 538 -33.88 1.94 -11.04
C TYR A 538 -33.79 2.15 -12.58
N ILE A 539 -32.85 2.99 -13.04
CA ILE A 539 -32.62 3.31 -14.46
C ILE A 539 -31.40 2.54 -15.03
N GLN A 540 -30.32 2.45 -14.25
CA GLN A 540 -29.04 1.88 -14.68
C GLN A 540 -28.99 0.36 -14.95
N PRO A 541 -29.55 -0.55 -14.12
CA PRO A 541 -29.29 -1.99 -14.22
C PRO A 541 -29.93 -2.66 -15.44
N SER A 542 -30.90 -2.00 -16.08
CA SER A 542 -31.50 -2.50 -17.32
C SER A 542 -30.61 -2.22 -18.53
N CYS A 543 -29.48 -2.94 -18.66
CA CYS A 543 -28.74 -3.05 -19.93
C CYS A 543 -29.69 -3.40 -21.10
N GLU A 544 -30.73 -4.19 -20.82
CA GLU A 544 -31.85 -4.53 -21.71
C GLU A 544 -32.71 -3.34 -22.21
N ARG A 545 -32.61 -2.15 -21.62
CA ARG A 545 -33.44 -0.98 -21.96
C ARG A 545 -32.70 0.19 -22.62
N PHE A 546 -31.36 0.22 -22.65
CA PHE A 546 -30.63 1.37 -23.21
C PHE A 546 -31.00 1.62 -24.68
N ASP A 547 -31.22 0.55 -25.44
CA ASP A 547 -31.61 0.60 -26.86
C ASP A 547 -33.07 1.06 -27.12
N SER A 548 -33.89 1.23 -26.07
CA SER A 548 -35.33 1.54 -26.17
C SER A 548 -35.81 2.71 -25.30
N LYS A 549 -34.95 3.29 -24.45
CA LYS A 549 -35.34 4.38 -23.52
C LYS A 549 -34.49 5.64 -23.59
N ILE A 550 -33.40 5.66 -24.33
CA ILE A 550 -32.71 6.91 -24.70
C ILE A 550 -33.32 7.39 -26.02
N ASN A 551 -34.47 8.06 -25.91
CA ASN A 551 -34.89 9.00 -26.96
C ASN A 551 -33.98 10.23 -26.83
N VAL A 552 -33.06 10.37 -27.78
CA VAL A 552 -32.48 11.67 -28.16
C VAL A 552 -33.46 12.35 -29.11
#